data_AF-A0A7W1GFJ2-F1
#
_entry.id   AF-A0A7W1GFJ2-F1
#
_cell.length_a   1.000
_cell.length_b   1.000
_cell.length_c   1.000
_cell.angle_alpha   90.00
_cell.angle_beta   90.00
_cell.angle_gamma   90.00
#
_symmetry.space_group_name_H-M   'P 1'
#
loop_
_entity.id
_entity.type
_entity.pdbx_description
1 polymer ?
#
loop_
_entity_poly.entity_id
_entity_poly.type
_entity_poly.pdbx_seq_one_letter_code
_entity_poly.pdbx_strand_id
1 'polypeptide(L)'
;MKIPCTLLTTVANGVLRPAHDRQPVMLHGADYGRWLDTEARQMELLPELFAPYPAKEITSYPGITLDNQSTIVHAQLINSL
;
A
#
# COMPACT_ATOMS: atom_id res chain seq x y z
N MET A 1 25.69 5.55 1.71
CA MET A 1 24.98 5.29 2.98
C MET A 1 23.50 5.11 2.65
N LYS A 2 22.88 3.98 2.99
CA LYS A 2 21.42 3.76 2.82
C LYS A 2 20.73 4.14 4.13
N ILE A 3 19.71 5.00 4.06
CA ILE A 3 18.85 5.30 5.21
C ILE A 3 17.74 4.24 5.23
N PRO A 4 17.46 3.58 6.37
CA PRO A 4 16.38 2.60 6.44
C PRO A 4 15.03 3.29 6.31
N CYS A 5 14.09 2.63 5.63
CA CYS A 5 12.69 3.05 5.54
C CYS A 5 11.77 1.94 6.08
N THR A 6 10.55 2.31 6.46
CA THR A 6 9.53 1.38 6.94
C THR A 6 8.23 1.64 6.20
N LEU A 7 7.54 0.57 5.81
CA LEU A 7 6.21 0.65 5.22
C LEU A 7 5.16 0.78 6.33
N LEU A 8 4.33 1.82 6.26
CA LEU A 8 3.22 1.99 7.19
C LEU A 8 2.03 1.11 6.76
N THR A 9 1.31 0.59 7.75
CA THR A 9 0.15 -0.30 7.51
C THR A 9 -1.06 0.18 8.30
N THR A 10 -2.24 -0.12 7.78
CA THR A 10 -3.56 0.13 8.38
C THR A 10 -4.43 -1.11 8.25
N VAL A 11 -5.67 -1.05 8.75
CA VAL A 11 -6.62 -2.17 8.66
C VAL A 11 -7.03 -2.42 7.21
N ALA A 12 -7.21 -3.67 6.82
CA ALA A 12 -7.61 -4.02 5.46
C ALA A 12 -9.04 -3.55 5.13
N ASN A 13 -9.26 -3.11 3.88
CA ASN A 13 -10.60 -2.84 3.37
C ASN A 13 -11.30 -4.16 2.96
N GLY A 14 -12.53 -4.07 2.47
CA GLY A 14 -13.32 -5.25 2.08
C GLY A 14 -12.71 -6.09 0.94
N VAL A 15 -11.88 -5.49 0.07
CA VAL A 15 -11.20 -6.22 -1.02
C VAL A 15 -10.00 -7.00 -0.51
N LEU A 16 -9.22 -6.45 0.41
CA LEU A 16 -8.01 -7.10 0.93
C LEU A 16 -8.27 -8.03 2.13
N ARG A 17 -9.36 -7.82 2.88
CA ARG A 17 -9.71 -8.59 4.09
C ARG A 17 -9.68 -10.11 3.89
N PRO A 18 -10.16 -10.69 2.76
CA PRO A 18 -10.09 -12.14 2.55
C PRO A 18 -8.67 -12.69 2.46
N ALA A 19 -7.69 -11.86 2.08
CA ALA A 19 -6.28 -12.26 1.98
C ALA A 19 -5.51 -11.99 3.27
N HIS A 20 -5.74 -10.84 3.92
CA HIS A 20 -5.02 -10.46 5.13
C HIS A 20 -5.73 -9.33 5.90
N ASP A 21 -5.47 -9.21 7.21
CA ASP A 21 -6.12 -8.21 8.09
C ASP A 21 -5.55 -6.79 8.00
N ARG A 22 -4.36 -6.65 7.41
CA ARG A 22 -3.66 -5.39 7.23
C ARG A 22 -3.40 -5.10 5.76
N GLN A 23 -3.44 -3.83 5.42
CA GLN A 23 -3.00 -3.31 4.13
C GLN A 23 -1.93 -2.23 4.32
N PRO A 24 -1.08 -1.96 3.32
CA PRO A 24 -0.26 -0.76 3.31
C PRO A 24 -1.12 0.49 3.40
N VAL A 25 -0.58 1.55 4.00
CA VAL A 25 -1.15 2.89 3.86
C VAL A 25 -0.94 3.32 2.41
N MET A 26 -2.04 3.56 1.68
CA MET A 26 -2.02 3.98 0.28
C MET A 26 -2.59 5.40 0.19
N LEU A 27 -1.93 6.27 -0.56
CA LEU A 27 -2.29 7.69 -0.69
C LEU A 27 -2.97 7.94 -2.04
N HIS A 28 -3.94 8.85 -2.06
CA HIS A 28 -4.39 9.42 -3.32
C HIS A 28 -3.30 10.32 -3.90
N GLY A 29 -3.23 10.42 -5.23
CA GLY A 29 -2.22 11.25 -5.90
C GLY A 29 -2.26 12.72 -5.47
N ALA A 30 -3.43 13.25 -5.13
CA ALA A 30 -3.62 14.61 -4.63
C ALA A 30 -2.93 14.86 -3.27
N ASP A 31 -2.70 13.80 -2.48
CA ASP A 31 -2.12 13.90 -1.13
C ASP A 31 -0.58 13.74 -1.11
N TYR A 32 0.06 13.51 -2.25
CA TYR A 32 1.52 13.31 -2.30
C TYR A 32 2.29 14.53 -1.81
N GLY A 33 1.86 15.74 -2.18
CA GLY A 33 2.48 16.98 -1.72
C GLY A 33 2.40 17.12 -0.21
N ARG A 34 1.23 16.85 0.37
CA ARG A 34 0.99 16.84 1.82
C ARG A 34 1.81 15.76 2.55
N TRP A 35 2.01 14.60 1.94
CA TRP A 35 2.85 13.54 2.51
C TRP A 35 4.34 13.86 2.50
N LEU A 36 4.82 14.54 1.46
CA LEU A 36 6.23 14.87 1.27
C LEU A 36 6.64 16.21 1.89
N ASP A 37 5.68 16.99 2.39
CA ASP A 37 5.95 18.26 3.06
C ASP A 37 6.62 18.03 4.42
N THR A 38 7.92 18.33 4.49
CA THR A 38 8.74 18.18 5.70
C THR A 38 8.55 19.31 6.70
N GLU A 39 7.95 20.43 6.28
CA GLU A 39 7.66 21.60 7.12
C GLU A 39 6.27 21.53 7.74
N ALA A 40 5.38 20.69 7.19
CA ALA A 40 4.08 20.35 7.75
C ALA A 40 4.24 19.60 9.09
N ARG A 41 4.41 20.37 10.17
CA ARG A 41 4.59 19.90 11.56
C ARG A 41 3.42 19.11 12.16
N GLN A 42 2.35 18.88 11.41
CA GLN A 42 1.04 18.57 11.98
C GLN A 42 0.71 17.08 11.82
N MET A 43 1.06 16.31 12.85
CA MET A 43 0.53 14.97 13.09
C MET A 43 -1.01 14.93 13.08
N GLU A 44 -1.67 16.07 13.29
CA GLU A 44 -3.13 16.26 13.23
C GLU A 44 -3.73 16.10 11.83
N LEU A 45 -2.92 16.26 10.76
CA LEU A 45 -3.38 16.15 9.37
C LEU A 45 -3.21 14.74 8.78
N LEU A 46 -2.67 13.79 9.52
CA LEU A 46 -2.40 12.44 9.03
C LEU A 46 -3.50 11.39 9.25
N PRO A 47 -4.50 11.52 10.17
CA PRO A 47 -5.48 10.45 10.41
C PRO A 47 -6.21 10.00 9.15
N GLU A 48 -6.56 10.95 8.27
CA GLU A 48 -7.21 10.64 6.99
C GLU A 48 -6.29 9.90 6.02
N LEU A 49 -4.98 10.20 6.03
CA LEU A 49 -4.01 9.49 5.19
C LEU A 49 -3.80 8.05 5.66
N PHE A 50 -4.07 7.75 6.94
CA PHE A 50 -3.96 6.40 7.50
C PHE A 50 -5.23 5.56 7.36
N ALA A 51 -6.29 6.12 6.77
CA ALA A 51 -7.51 5.37 6.54
C ALA A 51 -7.28 4.24 5.52
N PRO A 52 -8.03 3.13 5.63
CA PRO A 52 -8.10 2.11 4.59
C PRO A 52 -8.42 2.73 3.23
N TYR A 53 -7.63 2.41 2.20
CA TYR A 53 -7.93 2.92 0.86
C TYR A 53 -9.31 2.43 0.40
N PRO A 54 -10.13 3.25 -0.30
CA PRO A 54 -11.49 2.87 -0.68
C PRO A 54 -11.52 1.58 -1.50
N ALA A 55 -12.26 0.58 -1.02
CA ALA A 55 -12.38 -0.74 -1.67
C ALA A 55 -12.88 -0.65 -3.13
N LYS A 56 -13.76 0.31 -3.43
CA LYS A 56 -14.31 0.54 -4.77
C LYS A 56 -13.27 1.03 -5.79
N GLU A 57 -12.11 1.47 -5.33
CA GLU A 57 -11.02 2.01 -6.15
C GLU A 57 -9.83 1.03 -6.26
N ILE A 58 -9.99 -0.18 -5.71
CA ILE A 58 -8.99 -1.25 -5.78
C ILE A 58 -9.62 -2.46 -6.46
N THR A 59 -8.92 -2.97 -7.46
CA THR A 59 -9.23 -4.28 -8.05
C THR A 59 -8.19 -5.29 -7.57
N SER A 60 -8.65 -6.46 -7.13
CA SER A 60 -7.80 -7.60 -6.78
C SER A 60 -7.96 -8.69 -7.83
N TYR A 61 -6.85 -9.35 -8.15
CA TYR A 61 -6.80 -10.50 -9.03
C TYR A 61 -6.18 -11.68 -8.26
N PRO A 62 -6.62 -12.93 -8.50
CA PRO A 62 -5.97 -14.09 -7.95
C PRO A 62 -4.48 -14.10 -8.34
N GLY A 63 -3.61 -14.24 -7.34
CA GLY A 63 -2.19 -14.45 -7.58
C GLY A 63 -1.91 -15.87 -8.06
N ILE A 64 -0.79 -16.05 -8.76
CA ILE A 64 -0.25 -17.38 -9.03
C ILE A 64 0.58 -17.85 -7.83
N THR A 65 0.39 -19.09 -7.41
CA THR A 65 1.26 -19.70 -6.40
C THR A 65 2.56 -20.11 -7.08
N LEU A 66 3.63 -19.33 -6.87
CA LEU A 66 5.00 -19.76 -7.14
C LEU A 66 5.68 -20.10 -5.82
N ASP A 67 6.69 -20.97 -5.87
CA ASP A 67 7.64 -21.09 -4.76
C ASP A 67 8.20 -19.69 -4.46
N ASN A 68 7.95 -19.20 -3.25
CA ASN A 68 8.24 -17.83 -2.81
C ASN A 68 9.76 -17.60 -2.72
N GLN A 69 10.40 -17.47 -3.87
CA GLN A 69 11.81 -17.13 -3.99
C GLN A 69 11.94 -15.62 -4.15
N SER A 70 12.63 -14.99 -3.21
CA SER A 70 12.90 -13.55 -3.16
C SER A 70 13.71 -13.00 -4.35
N THR A 71 14.10 -13.87 -5.29
CA THR A 71 14.84 -13.55 -6.51
C THR A 71 13.92 -13.30 -7.72
N ILE A 72 12.61 -13.50 -7.58
CA ILE A 72 11.67 -13.34 -8.70
C ILE A 72 11.36 -11.84 -8.90
N VAL A 73 12.06 -11.22 -9.84
CA VAL A 73 11.86 -9.81 -10.26
C VAL A 73 11.24 -9.78 -11.67
N HIS A 74 10.17 -10.55 -11.89
CA HIS A 74 9.58 -10.70 -13.22
C HIS A 74 8.16 -10.14 -13.31
N ALA A 75 7.92 -9.28 -14.29
CA ALA A 75 6.61 -8.70 -14.62
C ALA A 75 5.54 -9.78 -14.91
N GLN A 76 5.97 -11.01 -15.24
CA GLN A 76 5.09 -12.16 -15.46
C GLN A 76 4.21 -12.50 -14.24
N LEU A 77 4.63 -12.13 -13.02
CA LEU A 77 3.83 -12.31 -11.80
C LEU A 77 2.54 -11.50 -11.78
N ILE A 78 2.49 -10.37 -12.50
CA ILE A 78 1.35 -9.43 -12.53
C ILE A 78 0.61 -9.50 -13.88
N ASN A 79 1.25 -10.04 -14.93
CA ASN A 79 0.72 -10.10 -16.30
C ASN A 79 -0.12 -11.36 -16.61
N SER A 80 -0.71 -12.01 -15.61
CA SER A 80 -1.54 -13.22 -15.82
C SER A 80 -3.01 -12.90 -16.20
N LEU A 81 -3.27 -11.68 -16.70
CA LEU A 81 -4.57 -11.25 -17.23
C LEU A 81 -4.61 -11.37 -18.75
#